data_AF-A0A8H5LP86-F1
#
_entry.id   AF-A0A8H5LP86-F1
#
_cell.length_a   1.000
_cell.length_b   1.000
_cell.length_c   1.000
_cell.angle_alpha   90.00
_cell.angle_beta   90.00
_cell.angle_gamma   90.00
#
_symmetry.space_group_name_H-M   'P 1'
#
loop_
_entity.id
_entity.type
_entity.pdbx_description
1 polymer ?
#
loop_
_entity_poly.entity_id
_entity_poly.type
_entity_poly.pdbx_seq_one_letter_code
_entity_poly.pdbx_strand_id
1 'polypeptide(L)'
;MTFLKVIISGLSSPTVLTVDGIVNYAKSIGFSEECLGFHLGAPQSANLGDGNGWVNQTIELRQDYGNSEIGTCLETLIGGNHFRVFVQNGTAAQSGALFLAWVPQWLDYYLYLKKEDLEEGHTIIPDGYNIGRNKLVNAAIGTTRFDGVTYVTTARNLTGLLAAGSIGVNHGELPFNLRVGWS
;
A
#
# COMPACT_ATOMS: atom_id res chain seq x y z
N MET A 1 10.22 -1.86 -9.02
CA MET A 1 9.18 -2.84 -9.45
C MET A 1 8.29 -3.05 -8.25
N THR A 2 6.97 -2.90 -8.38
CA THR A 2 6.04 -2.84 -7.24
C THR A 2 4.94 -3.86 -7.47
N PHE A 3 4.42 -4.44 -6.38
CA PHE A 3 3.61 -5.65 -6.47
C PHE A 3 2.26 -5.42 -5.80
N LEU A 4 1.20 -5.69 -6.55
CA LEU A 4 -0.17 -5.48 -6.14
C LEU A 4 -0.67 -6.67 -5.34
N LYS A 5 -0.67 -6.54 -4.01
CA LYS A 5 -0.82 -7.69 -3.11
C LYS A 5 -1.99 -7.58 -2.14
N VAL A 6 -2.61 -6.41 -2.02
CA VAL A 6 -3.77 -6.19 -1.17
C VAL A 6 -4.82 -5.39 -1.93
N ILE A 7 -6.09 -5.78 -1.80
CA ILE A 7 -7.24 -5.09 -2.37
C ILE A 7 -8.14 -4.68 -1.21
N ILE A 8 -8.47 -3.41 -1.08
CA ILE A 8 -9.63 -2.99 -0.28
C ILE A 8 -10.85 -3.11 -1.19
N SER A 9 -11.76 -4.01 -0.81
CA SER A 9 -12.97 -4.32 -1.57
C SER A 9 -13.78 -3.06 -1.86
N GLY A 10 -14.32 -2.93 -3.07
CA GLY A 10 -15.37 -1.93 -3.37
C GLY A 10 -16.67 -2.13 -2.56
N LEU A 11 -16.80 -3.27 -1.86
CA LEU A 11 -17.89 -3.53 -0.89
C LEU A 11 -17.56 -3.07 0.54
N SER A 12 -16.43 -2.38 0.72
CA SER A 12 -16.10 -1.71 1.98
C SER A 12 -16.97 -0.47 2.16
N SER A 13 -16.97 0.09 3.38
CA SER A 13 -17.67 1.35 3.66
C SER A 13 -17.27 2.44 2.65
N PRO A 14 -18.23 3.17 2.02
CA PRO A 14 -17.91 4.13 0.96
C PRO A 14 -16.91 5.21 1.37
N THR A 15 -16.87 5.57 2.66
CA THR A 15 -15.94 6.56 3.20
C THR A 15 -14.48 6.14 3.00
N VAL A 16 -14.13 4.87 3.20
CA VAL A 16 -12.74 4.39 3.03
C VAL A 16 -12.29 4.35 1.57
N LEU A 17 -13.24 4.37 0.62
CA LEU A 17 -12.96 4.31 -0.82
C LEU A 17 -12.68 5.70 -1.44
N THR A 18 -12.60 6.73 -0.61
CA THR A 18 -12.18 8.08 -0.99
C THR A 18 -10.69 8.28 -0.67
N VAL A 19 -10.04 9.27 -1.29
CA VAL A 19 -8.62 9.60 -0.99
C VAL A 19 -8.45 9.95 0.49
N ASP A 20 -9.29 10.82 1.04
CA ASP A 20 -9.22 11.21 2.45
C ASP A 20 -9.51 10.02 3.38
N GLY A 21 -10.43 9.15 2.99
CA GLY A 21 -10.78 7.97 3.77
C GLY A 21 -9.69 6.91 3.80
N ILE A 22 -9.01 6.64 2.68
CA ILE A 22 -7.88 5.71 2.66
C ILE A 22 -6.70 6.27 3.45
N VAL A 23 -6.48 7.60 3.41
CA VAL A 23 -5.48 8.27 4.25
C VAL A 23 -5.81 8.11 5.74
N ASN A 24 -7.04 8.37 6.16
CA ASN A 24 -7.44 8.23 7.56
C ASN A 24 -7.34 6.77 8.04
N TYR A 25 -7.78 5.82 7.21
CA TYR A 25 -7.64 4.39 7.50
C TYR A 25 -6.17 3.95 7.56
N ALA A 26 -5.31 4.47 6.69
CA ALA A 26 -3.88 4.21 6.74
C ALA A 26 -3.28 4.64 8.09
N LYS A 27 -3.70 5.82 8.60
CA LYS A 27 -3.31 6.34 9.92
C LYS A 27 -3.76 5.45 11.07
N SER A 28 -4.88 4.73 10.93
CA SER A 28 -5.31 3.76 11.95
C SER A 28 -4.49 2.47 11.97
N ILE A 29 -3.71 2.19 10.92
CA ILE A 29 -2.88 0.97 10.78
C ILE A 29 -1.38 1.28 10.74
N GLY A 30 -0.96 2.48 11.14
CA GLY A 30 0.45 2.88 11.29
C GLY A 30 1.12 3.40 10.02
N PHE A 31 0.35 4.01 9.12
CA PHE A 31 0.83 4.64 7.89
C PHE A 31 0.26 6.06 7.77
N SER A 32 0.96 6.97 7.11
CA SER A 32 0.49 8.33 6.88
C SER A 32 1.00 8.83 5.53
N GLU A 33 0.59 10.04 5.19
CA GLU A 33 1.04 10.76 4.00
C GLU A 33 2.53 11.10 4.10
N GLU A 34 3.14 11.37 2.95
CA GLU A 34 4.55 11.74 2.88
C GLU A 34 4.85 13.01 3.67
N CYS A 35 6.05 13.04 4.27
CA CYS A 35 6.49 14.14 5.11
C CYS A 35 6.47 15.47 4.36
N LEU A 36 5.61 16.41 4.78
CA LEU A 36 5.58 17.79 4.30
C LEU A 36 5.54 17.93 2.75
N GLY A 37 4.98 16.93 2.06
CA GLY A 37 4.90 16.89 0.59
C GLY A 37 6.21 16.54 -0.13
N PHE A 38 7.26 16.11 0.58
CA PHE A 38 8.48 15.61 -0.04
C PHE A 38 8.26 14.21 -0.62
N HIS A 39 8.07 14.15 -1.93
CA HIS A 39 8.01 12.90 -2.68
C HIS A 39 9.41 12.53 -3.18
N LEU A 40 9.95 11.39 -2.71
CA LEU A 40 11.17 10.79 -3.26
C LEU A 40 10.79 9.62 -4.17
N GLY A 41 11.12 9.75 -5.45
CA GLY A 41 10.86 8.74 -6.48
C GLY A 41 9.98 9.25 -7.61
N ALA A 42 9.94 8.50 -8.72
CA ALA A 42 9.01 8.76 -9.80
C ALA A 42 7.66 8.07 -9.50
N PRO A 43 6.52 8.69 -9.86
CA PRO A 43 5.23 8.04 -9.78
C PRO A 43 5.24 6.70 -10.52
N GLN A 44 4.65 5.69 -9.90
CA GLN A 44 4.54 4.38 -10.52
C GLN A 44 3.21 4.21 -11.22
N SER A 45 3.25 3.57 -12.39
CA SER A 45 2.06 3.27 -13.16
C SER A 45 1.66 1.79 -13.03
N ALA A 46 0.36 1.54 -13.08
CA ALA A 46 -0.25 0.22 -13.02
C ALA A 46 -1.35 0.11 -14.09
N ASN A 47 -1.53 -1.09 -14.66
CA ASN A 47 -2.74 -1.41 -15.40
C ASN A 47 -3.56 -2.38 -14.56
N LEU A 48 -4.77 -1.95 -14.16
CA LEU A 48 -5.65 -2.71 -13.27
C LEU A 48 -6.56 -3.70 -14.01
N GLY A 49 -6.45 -3.78 -15.34
CA GLY A 49 -7.35 -4.59 -16.16
C GLY A 49 -8.79 -4.09 -16.18
N ASP A 50 -9.02 -2.82 -15.83
CA ASP A 50 -10.35 -2.20 -15.72
C ASP A 50 -10.75 -1.38 -16.95
N GLY A 51 -9.92 -1.36 -17.99
CA GLY A 51 -10.18 -0.66 -19.25
C GLY A 51 -9.54 0.74 -19.35
N ASN A 52 -8.89 1.25 -18.29
CA ASN A 52 -8.20 2.54 -18.33
C ASN A 52 -6.78 2.46 -18.91
N GLY A 53 -6.27 1.26 -19.20
CA GLY A 53 -4.87 1.08 -19.57
C GLY A 53 -3.95 1.32 -18.37
N TRP A 54 -2.79 1.93 -18.62
CA TRP A 54 -1.83 2.26 -17.56
C TRP A 54 -2.19 3.59 -16.89
N VAL A 55 -2.37 3.57 -15.57
CA VAL A 55 -2.69 4.73 -14.74
C VAL A 55 -1.61 4.95 -13.70
N ASN A 56 -1.37 6.20 -13.33
CA ASN A 56 -0.45 6.53 -12.25
C ASN A 56 -1.08 6.24 -10.88
N GLN A 57 -0.23 6.03 -9.87
CA GLN A 57 -0.65 5.93 -8.47
C GLN A 57 -1.49 7.16 -8.07
N THR A 58 -2.52 6.92 -7.27
CA THR A 58 -3.36 7.98 -6.69
C THR A 58 -2.66 8.64 -5.50
N ILE A 59 -2.05 7.85 -4.63
CA ILE A 59 -1.31 8.32 -3.46
C ILE A 59 -0.28 7.29 -3.02
N GLU A 60 0.77 7.74 -2.34
CA GLU A 60 1.76 6.91 -1.65
C GLU A 60 1.67 7.14 -0.14
N LEU A 61 1.61 6.05 0.61
CA LEU A 61 1.42 6.04 2.06
C LEU A 61 2.58 5.30 2.70
N ARG A 62 3.15 5.94 3.72
CA ARG A 62 4.44 5.67 4.33
C ARG A 62 4.25 5.26 5.79
N GLN A 63 5.01 4.29 6.28
CA GLN A 63 4.96 3.88 7.68
C GLN A 63 5.26 5.08 8.58
N ASP A 64 4.39 5.31 9.57
CA ASP A 64 4.44 6.52 10.39
C ASP A 64 5.17 6.32 11.73
N TYR A 65 5.67 5.12 12.02
CA TYR A 65 6.38 4.80 13.27
C TYR A 65 5.63 5.20 14.56
N GLY A 66 4.30 5.21 14.52
CA GLY A 66 3.45 5.60 15.65
C GLY A 66 3.26 7.11 15.80
N ASN A 67 3.67 7.91 14.82
CA ASN A 67 3.40 9.34 14.75
C ASN A 67 3.02 9.77 13.33
N SER A 68 1.73 9.93 13.08
CA SER A 68 1.19 10.28 11.76
C SER A 68 1.60 11.66 11.23
N GLU A 69 2.11 12.56 12.08
CA GLU A 69 2.51 13.93 11.71
C GLU A 69 4.00 14.05 11.38
N ILE A 70 4.87 13.35 12.12
CA ILE A 70 6.34 13.51 12.04
C ILE A 70 7.04 12.19 11.69
N GLY A 71 6.43 11.04 11.94
CA GLY A 71 7.09 9.77 11.77
C GLY A 71 7.31 9.33 10.32
N THR A 72 6.55 9.84 9.36
CA THR A 72 6.86 9.64 7.92
C THR A 72 8.09 10.44 7.47
N CYS A 73 8.48 11.48 8.22
CA CYS A 73 9.76 12.18 8.02
C CYS A 73 10.94 11.30 8.46
N LEU A 74 10.76 10.46 9.48
CA LEU A 74 11.73 9.46 9.88
C LEU A 74 11.83 8.33 8.85
N GLU A 75 10.72 7.91 8.21
CA GLU A 75 10.81 6.93 7.10
C GLU A 75 11.60 7.48 5.91
N THR A 76 11.34 8.74 5.53
CA THR A 76 12.05 9.38 4.41
C THR A 76 13.57 9.43 4.65
N LEU A 77 14.00 9.46 5.91
CA LEU A 77 15.39 9.58 6.32
C LEU A 77 16.06 8.24 6.67
N ILE A 78 15.31 7.28 7.21
CA ILE A 78 15.82 6.01 7.79
C ILE A 78 15.42 4.80 6.92
N GLY A 79 14.48 4.98 6.00
CA GLY A 79 13.84 3.92 5.23
C GLY A 79 12.70 3.27 6.00
N GLY A 80 11.82 2.56 5.31
CA GLY A 80 10.70 1.84 5.90
C GLY A 80 9.69 1.33 4.88
N ASN A 81 8.54 0.92 5.37
CA ASN A 81 7.51 0.30 4.55
C ASN A 81 6.57 1.34 3.95
N HIS A 82 6.25 1.22 2.67
CA HIS A 82 5.25 2.07 2.05
C HIS A 82 4.41 1.30 1.01
N PHE A 83 3.22 1.82 0.75
CA PHE A 83 2.33 1.29 -0.28
C PHE A 83 1.72 2.40 -1.10
N ARG A 84 1.44 2.07 -2.36
CA ARG A 84 0.76 2.94 -3.32
C ARG A 84 -0.67 2.49 -3.48
N VAL A 85 -1.56 3.45 -3.65
CA VAL A 85 -2.98 3.21 -3.87
C VAL A 85 -3.31 3.49 -5.33
N PHE A 86 -4.08 2.58 -5.93
CA PHE A 86 -4.68 2.72 -7.25
C PHE A 86 -6.19 2.49 -7.14
N VAL A 87 -6.99 3.28 -7.84
CA VAL A 87 -8.46 3.17 -7.81
C VAL A 87 -8.94 2.42 -9.04
N GLN A 88 -9.74 1.36 -8.86
CA GLN A 88 -10.37 0.65 -9.97
C GLN A 88 -11.68 1.35 -10.37
N ASN A 89 -11.60 2.23 -11.36
CA ASN A 89 -12.72 3.04 -11.83
C ASN A 89 -12.94 2.97 -13.35
N GLY A 90 -12.23 2.09 -14.06
CA GLY A 90 -12.41 1.89 -15.49
C GLY A 90 -13.73 1.18 -15.83
N THR A 91 -14.25 1.46 -17.02
CA THR A 91 -15.58 1.00 -17.46
C THR A 91 -15.71 -0.51 -17.60
N ALA A 92 -14.60 -1.26 -17.72
CA ALA A 92 -14.63 -2.72 -17.79
C ALA A 92 -14.73 -3.39 -16.41
N ALA A 93 -14.39 -2.68 -15.33
CA ALA A 93 -14.45 -3.20 -13.95
C ALA A 93 -14.61 -2.07 -12.92
N GLN A 94 -15.68 -1.28 -13.00
CA GLN A 94 -15.90 -0.08 -12.18
C GLN A 94 -16.36 -0.42 -10.74
N SER A 95 -15.50 -1.07 -9.96
CA SER A 95 -15.85 -1.53 -8.61
C SER A 95 -15.61 -0.48 -7.52
N GLY A 96 -14.77 0.52 -7.77
CA GLY A 96 -14.30 1.45 -6.75
C GLY A 96 -13.31 0.82 -5.75
N ALA A 97 -12.88 -0.42 -5.97
CA ALA A 97 -11.89 -1.08 -5.12
C ALA A 97 -10.55 -0.34 -5.15
N LEU A 98 -9.85 -0.36 -4.01
CA LEU A 98 -8.51 0.21 -3.90
C LEU A 98 -7.48 -0.91 -3.98
N PHE A 99 -6.59 -0.78 -4.95
CA PHE A 99 -5.51 -1.70 -5.24
C PHE A 99 -4.23 -1.16 -4.58
N LEU A 100 -3.69 -1.92 -3.63
CA LEU A 100 -2.50 -1.53 -2.87
C LEU A 100 -1.26 -2.24 -3.40
N ALA A 101 -0.31 -1.45 -3.87
CA ALA A 101 0.97 -1.93 -4.40
C ALA A 101 2.09 -1.65 -3.39
N TRP A 102 2.69 -2.72 -2.88
CA TRP A 102 3.69 -2.66 -1.82
C TRP A 102 5.12 -2.55 -2.38
N VAL A 103 5.98 -1.80 -1.70
CA VAL A 103 7.43 -1.80 -1.94
C VAL A 103 8.12 -2.49 -0.76
N PRO A 104 8.98 -3.48 -1.03
CA PRO A 104 9.41 -4.42 -0.01
C PRO A 104 10.26 -3.72 1.04
N GLN A 105 10.28 -4.29 2.25
CA GLN A 105 11.16 -3.81 3.29
C GLN A 105 12.61 -3.96 2.87
N TRP A 106 13.34 -2.85 2.85
CA TRP A 106 14.77 -2.83 2.54
C TRP A 106 15.58 -3.22 3.78
N LEU A 107 16.77 -3.78 3.56
CA LEU A 107 17.76 -3.95 4.61
C LEU A 107 18.52 -2.61 4.81
N ASP A 108 17.81 -1.57 5.25
CA ASP A 108 18.40 -0.22 5.37
C ASP A 108 19.54 -0.17 6.40
N TYR A 109 19.56 -1.11 7.34
CA TYR A 109 20.55 -1.15 8.42
C TYR A 109 21.97 -1.54 7.99
N TYR A 110 22.16 -2.23 6.85
CA TYR A 110 23.51 -2.68 6.42
C TYR A 110 24.16 -1.78 5.36
N LEU A 111 23.37 -1.04 4.57
CA LEU A 111 23.87 -0.13 3.53
C LEU A 111 24.13 1.31 4.01
N TYR A 112 23.44 1.77 5.07
CA TYR A 112 23.69 3.10 5.66
C TYR A 112 25.16 3.30 6.09
N LEU A 113 25.84 2.23 6.51
CA LEU A 113 27.26 2.26 6.87
C LEU A 113 28.22 2.33 5.67
N LYS A 114 27.73 2.21 4.43
CA LYS A 114 28.57 2.12 3.23
C LYS A 114 28.50 3.31 2.27
N LYS A 115 27.69 4.34 2.53
CA LYS A 115 27.55 5.50 1.62
C LYS A 115 27.31 5.06 0.17
N GLU A 116 26.42 4.11 -0.05
CA GLU A 116 25.91 3.89 -1.40
C GLU A 116 24.72 4.83 -1.56
N ASP A 117 24.81 5.68 -2.58
CA ASP A 117 23.85 6.73 -2.89
C ASP A 117 22.42 6.15 -2.97
N LEU A 118 21.43 6.99 -2.66
CA LEU A 118 20.01 6.73 -2.89
C LEU A 118 19.67 6.37 -4.36
N GLU A 119 20.66 6.44 -5.27
CA GLU A 119 20.60 6.09 -6.68
C GLU A 119 20.93 4.61 -6.97
N GLU A 120 21.69 3.93 -6.11
CA GLU A 120 22.02 2.51 -6.30
C GLU A 120 20.99 1.63 -5.60
N GLY A 121 20.16 0.99 -6.44
CA GLY A 121 18.96 0.25 -6.07
C GLY A 121 19.12 -0.61 -4.82
N HIS A 122 18.28 -0.31 -3.83
CA HIS A 122 18.18 -1.07 -2.60
C HIS A 122 18.05 -2.59 -2.88
N THR A 123 18.72 -3.42 -2.07
CA THR A 123 18.60 -4.88 -2.16
C THR A 123 17.36 -5.37 -1.42
N ILE A 124 16.45 -6.00 -2.14
CA ILE A 124 15.22 -6.61 -1.59
C ILE A 124 15.61 -7.84 -0.78
N ILE A 125 15.22 -7.91 0.49
CA ILE A 125 15.41 -9.14 1.28
C ILE A 125 14.62 -10.31 0.68
N PRO A 126 15.08 -11.56 0.81
CA PRO A 126 14.28 -12.73 0.43
C PRO A 126 12.87 -12.64 1.04
N ASP A 127 11.83 -12.85 0.21
CA ASP A 127 10.43 -12.78 0.62
C ASP A 127 9.90 -11.40 1.09
N GLY A 128 10.67 -10.32 0.88
CA GLY A 128 10.36 -8.98 1.42
C GLY A 128 8.97 -8.43 1.05
N TYR A 129 8.46 -8.77 -0.14
CA TYR A 129 7.09 -8.39 -0.53
C TYR A 129 6.00 -9.11 0.26
N ASN A 130 6.20 -10.39 0.58
CA ASN A 130 5.23 -11.16 1.34
C ASN A 130 5.28 -10.79 2.81
N ILE A 131 6.48 -10.55 3.35
CA ILE A 131 6.67 -10.01 4.69
C ILE A 131 5.91 -8.68 4.84
N GLY A 132 6.11 -7.75 3.90
CA GLY A 132 5.43 -6.46 3.90
C GLY A 132 3.91 -6.58 3.81
N ARG A 133 3.41 -7.36 2.83
CA ARG A 133 1.98 -7.69 2.70
C ARG A 133 1.39 -8.24 4.00
N ASN A 134 2.04 -9.24 4.59
CA ASN A 134 1.55 -9.90 5.79
C ASN A 134 1.55 -8.94 6.99
N LYS A 135 2.56 -8.07 7.12
CA LYS A 135 2.59 -7.02 8.15
C LYS A 135 1.41 -6.06 8.01
N LEU A 136 1.14 -5.57 6.80
CA LEU A 136 -0.01 -4.69 6.52
C LEU A 136 -1.34 -5.37 6.88
N VAL A 137 -1.54 -6.60 6.40
CA VAL A 137 -2.77 -7.37 6.65
C VAL A 137 -2.94 -7.62 8.16
N ASN A 138 -1.87 -7.98 8.87
CA ASN A 138 -1.91 -8.20 10.31
C ASN A 138 -2.17 -6.92 11.11
N ALA A 139 -1.65 -5.76 10.68
CA ALA A 139 -1.93 -4.47 11.30
C ALA A 139 -3.39 -4.02 11.04
N ALA A 140 -3.95 -4.44 9.91
CA ALA A 140 -5.29 -4.06 9.49
C ALA A 140 -6.41 -4.89 10.15
N ILE A 141 -6.28 -6.22 10.22
CA ILE A 141 -7.35 -7.11 10.69
C ILE A 141 -7.76 -6.81 12.13
N GLY A 142 -9.07 -6.78 12.37
CA GLY A 142 -9.64 -6.52 13.69
C GLY A 142 -10.19 -5.10 13.78
N THR A 143 -10.00 -4.46 14.93
CA THR A 143 -10.52 -3.11 15.19
C THR A 143 -9.37 -2.14 15.34
N THR A 144 -9.39 -1.07 14.53
CA THR A 144 -8.44 0.04 14.62
C THR A 144 -9.17 1.37 14.74
N ARG A 145 -8.48 2.41 15.20
CA ARG A 145 -9.08 3.73 15.41
C ARG A 145 -8.10 4.83 15.08
N PHE A 146 -8.59 5.84 14.38
CA PHE A 146 -7.86 7.09 14.17
C PHE A 146 -8.85 8.25 14.09
N ASP A 147 -8.48 9.40 14.65
CA ASP A 147 -9.27 10.65 14.59
C ASP A 147 -10.78 10.48 14.85
N GLY A 148 -11.12 9.70 15.89
CA GLY A 148 -12.50 9.44 16.26
C GLY A 148 -13.25 8.40 15.42
N VAL A 149 -12.68 7.93 14.31
CA VAL A 149 -13.27 6.90 13.43
C VAL A 149 -12.80 5.51 13.86
N THR A 150 -13.75 4.57 14.01
CA THR A 150 -13.46 3.16 14.31
C THR A 150 -13.64 2.31 13.06
N TYR A 151 -12.59 1.57 12.70
CA TYR A 151 -12.57 0.66 11.56
C TYR A 151 -12.62 -0.78 12.03
N VAL A 152 -13.44 -1.59 11.37
CA VAL A 152 -13.49 -3.04 11.56
C VAL A 152 -13.12 -3.71 10.25
N THR A 153 -11.94 -4.31 10.20
CA THR A 153 -11.41 -4.94 8.99
C THR A 153 -11.43 -6.45 9.11
N THR A 154 -11.98 -7.09 8.08
CA THR A 154 -11.86 -8.54 7.86
C THR A 154 -11.01 -8.78 6.63
N ALA A 155 -10.24 -9.87 6.62
CA ALA A 155 -9.45 -10.28 5.47
C ALA A 155 -9.91 -11.64 4.97
N ARG A 156 -9.90 -11.81 3.65
CA ARG A 156 -10.05 -13.11 2.99
C ARG A 156 -8.95 -13.28 1.95
N ASN A 157 -8.43 -14.50 1.86
CA ASN A 157 -7.58 -14.89 0.73
C ASN A 157 -8.45 -14.96 -0.51
N LEU A 158 -8.01 -14.31 -1.59
CA LEU A 158 -8.62 -14.48 -2.89
C LEU A 158 -7.72 -15.31 -3.78
N THR A 159 -8.32 -16.29 -4.45
CA THR A 159 -7.72 -16.96 -5.59
C THR A 159 -8.31 -16.42 -6.88
N GLY A 160 -7.49 -16.34 -7.94
CA GLY A 160 -7.98 -16.09 -9.31
C GLY A 160 -8.37 -14.65 -9.68
N LEU A 161 -8.19 -13.66 -8.80
CA LEU A 161 -8.57 -12.26 -9.09
C LEU A 161 -7.48 -11.44 -9.80
N LEU A 162 -6.23 -11.88 -9.70
CA LEU A 162 -5.11 -11.35 -10.48
C LEU A 162 -4.36 -12.53 -11.10
N ALA A 163 -4.23 -12.57 -12.42
CA ALA A 163 -3.49 -13.63 -13.10
C ALA A 163 -2.01 -13.57 -12.71
N ALA A 164 -1.44 -14.69 -12.24
CA ALA A 164 0.00 -14.83 -12.03
C ALA A 164 0.75 -14.53 -13.35
N GLY A 165 1.76 -13.65 -13.34
CA GLY A 165 2.51 -13.31 -14.56
C GLY A 165 3.63 -12.30 -14.30
N SER A 166 4.10 -11.62 -15.34
CA SER A 166 5.01 -10.45 -15.24
C SER A 166 4.45 -9.26 -16.01
N ILE A 167 3.18 -9.35 -16.40
CA ILE A 167 2.45 -8.35 -17.19
C ILE A 167 1.65 -7.51 -16.20
N GLY A 168 1.98 -6.22 -16.10
CA GLY A 168 1.39 -5.34 -15.09
C GLY A 168 2.09 -5.44 -13.73
N VAL A 169 1.33 -5.27 -12.64
CA VAL A 169 1.85 -5.14 -11.26
C VAL A 169 1.80 -6.49 -10.49
N ASN A 170 1.56 -7.61 -11.17
CA ASN A 170 1.36 -8.90 -10.51
C ASN A 170 2.44 -9.91 -10.89
N HIS A 171 3.10 -10.50 -9.88
CA HIS A 171 4.00 -11.65 -10.04
C HIS A 171 3.65 -12.81 -9.12
N GLY A 172 2.74 -13.65 -9.58
CA GLY A 172 2.76 -15.08 -9.22
C GLY A 172 2.05 -15.49 -7.93
N GLU A 173 1.51 -14.57 -7.13
CA GLU A 173 0.94 -14.90 -5.83
C GLU A 173 -0.44 -14.29 -5.55
N LEU A 174 -1.16 -14.90 -4.61
CA LEU A 174 -2.54 -14.59 -4.27
C LEU A 174 -2.67 -13.25 -3.50
N PRO A 175 -3.51 -12.31 -3.95
CA PRO A 175 -3.78 -11.08 -3.19
C PRO A 175 -4.71 -11.34 -1.99
N PHE A 176 -4.52 -10.58 -0.91
CA PHE A 176 -5.50 -10.50 0.18
C PHE A 176 -6.59 -9.48 -0.17
N ASN A 177 -7.85 -9.81 0.12
CA ASN A 177 -8.95 -8.85 0.04
C ASN A 177 -9.40 -8.44 1.43
N LEU A 178 -9.24 -7.16 1.72
CA LEU A 178 -9.73 -6.52 2.92
C LEU A 178 -11.15 -6.02 2.68
N ARG A 179 -12.07 -6.39 3.56
CA ARG A 179 -13.37 -5.74 3.67
C ARG A 179 -13.36 -4.90 4.95
N VAL A 180 -13.39 -3.59 4.76
CA VAL A 180 -13.36 -2.60 5.84
C VAL A 180 -14.78 -2.11 6.08
N GLY A 181 -15.31 -2.37 7.27
CA GLY A 181 -16.56 -1.81 7.77
C GLY A 181 -16.31 -0.75 8.84
N TRP A 182 -17.33 0.04 9.17
CA TRP A 182 -17.31 0.95 10.32
C TRP A 182 -18.29 0.48 11.41
N SER A 183 -18.11 1.00 12.62
CA SER A 183 -19.16 1.13 13.64
C SER A 183 -19.23 2.58 14.09
#